data_AF-A0A920U0P7-F1
#
_entry.id   AF-A0A920U0P7-F1
#
_cell.length_a   1.000
_cell.length_b   1.000
_cell.length_c   1.000
_cell.angle_alpha   90.00
_cell.angle_beta   90.00
_cell.angle_gamma   90.00
#
_symmetry.space_group_name_H-M   'P 1'
#
loop_
_entity.id
_entity.type
_entity.pdbx_description
1 polymer ?
#
loop_
_entity_poly.entity_id
_entity_poly.type
_entity_poly.pdbx_seq_one_letter_code
_entity_poly.pdbx_strand_id
1 'polypeptide(L)'
;MNQAQREVPFSARDLAMELGLNQVIAFDMGGTTAKISLIENFEPGKAREFEVDRQAHFRKGSGLPLRIPVIEMVEIGAGGGSIARIDSTGRVTIGPDSAGADPGPAAYGQGGTQTYDYGC
;
A
#
# COMPACT_ATOMS: atom_id res chain seq x y z
N MET A 1 16.45 -1.41 -2.11
CA MET A 1 15.32 -2.36 -2.08
C MET A 1 14.99 -2.63 -0.61
N ASN A 2 13.79 -2.29 -0.15
CA ASN A 2 13.34 -2.60 1.22
C ASN A 2 12.70 -4.01 1.29
N GLN A 3 12.31 -4.46 2.50
CA GLN A 3 11.73 -5.79 2.72
C GLN A 3 10.44 -6.02 1.93
N ALA A 4 9.52 -5.05 1.95
CA ALA A 4 8.25 -5.14 1.24
C ALA A 4 8.41 -5.26 -0.29
N GLN A 5 9.40 -4.56 -0.86
CA GLN A 5 9.76 -4.66 -2.29
C GLN A 5 10.34 -6.03 -2.67
N ARG A 6 10.69 -6.88 -1.71
CA ARG A 6 11.09 -8.27 -1.96
C ARG A 6 9.92 -9.22 -1.73
N GLU A 7 9.29 -9.19 -0.56
CA GLU A 7 8.37 -10.25 -0.17
C GLU A 7 7.12 -10.31 -1.05
N VAL A 8 6.38 -9.21 -1.17
CA VAL A 8 5.09 -9.16 -1.87
C VAL A 8 5.18 -9.65 -3.34
N PRO A 9 6.07 -9.10 -4.19
CA PRO A 9 6.12 -9.51 -5.59
C PRO A 9 6.75 -10.89 -5.80
N PHE A 10 7.77 -11.29 -5.02
CA PHE A 10 8.44 -12.57 -5.27
C PHE A 10 7.61 -13.76 -4.77
N SER A 11 6.93 -13.65 -3.62
CA SER A 11 6.02 -14.70 -3.17
C SER A 11 4.84 -14.91 -4.14
N ALA A 12 4.25 -13.82 -4.64
CA ALA A 12 3.18 -13.91 -5.63
C ALA A 12 3.67 -14.47 -6.97
N ARG A 13 4.90 -14.14 -7.40
CA ARG A 13 5.53 -14.74 -8.60
C ARG A 13 5.66 -16.25 -8.46
N ASP A 14 6.19 -16.72 -7.34
CA ASP A 14 6.47 -18.14 -7.13
C ASP A 14 5.14 -18.94 -7.17
N LEU A 15 4.09 -18.43 -6.52
CA LEU A 15 2.74 -19.01 -6.62
C LEU A 15 2.18 -18.95 -8.05
N ALA A 16 2.39 -17.84 -8.76
CA ALA A 16 1.93 -17.71 -10.15
C ALA A 16 2.60 -18.73 -11.07
N MET A 17 3.89 -19.04 -10.86
CA MET A 17 4.59 -20.08 -11.60
C MET A 17 4.00 -21.47 -11.32
N GLU A 18 3.72 -21.78 -10.06
CA GLU A 18 3.07 -23.05 -9.68
C GLU A 18 1.68 -23.21 -10.32
N LEU A 19 0.92 -22.12 -10.43
CA LEU A 19 -0.42 -22.10 -10.99
C LEU A 19 -0.46 -21.88 -12.51
N GLY A 20 0.68 -21.63 -13.17
CA GLY A 20 0.75 -21.33 -14.61
C GLY A 20 0.10 -20.00 -14.99
N LEU A 21 0.06 -19.02 -14.08
CA LEU A 21 -0.57 -17.72 -14.28
C LEU A 21 0.47 -16.69 -14.73
N ASN A 22 0.47 -16.37 -16.03
CA ASN A 22 1.45 -15.45 -16.61
C ASN A 22 1.26 -13.97 -16.22
N GLN A 23 0.10 -13.59 -15.69
CA GLN A 23 -0.21 -12.22 -15.29
C GLN A 23 -0.95 -12.23 -13.97
N VAL A 24 -0.36 -11.61 -12.94
CA VAL A 24 -0.98 -11.50 -11.61
C VAL A 24 -0.70 -10.14 -11.00
N ILE A 25 -1.60 -9.71 -10.12
CA ILE A 25 -1.40 -8.55 -9.26
C ILE A 25 -1.13 -9.07 -7.86
N ALA A 26 0.04 -8.73 -7.31
CA ALA A 26 0.36 -8.95 -5.92
C ALA A 26 -0.19 -7.80 -5.08
N PHE A 27 -0.95 -8.13 -4.03
CA PHE A 27 -1.57 -7.17 -3.14
C PHE A 27 -1.33 -7.56 -1.69
N ASP A 28 -0.78 -6.63 -0.91
CA ASP A 28 -0.56 -6.78 0.54
C ASP A 28 -1.10 -5.55 1.26
N MET A 29 -2.02 -5.76 2.19
CA MET A 29 -2.67 -4.69 2.94
C MET A 29 -2.48 -4.91 4.42
N GLY A 30 -1.79 -3.96 5.06
CA GLY A 30 -1.73 -3.83 6.51
C GLY A 30 -2.82 -2.92 7.07
N GLY A 31 -2.71 -2.56 8.34
CA GLY A 31 -3.68 -1.67 9.00
C GLY A 31 -3.70 -0.24 8.46
N THR A 32 -2.59 0.26 7.90
CA THR A 32 -2.47 1.67 7.47
C THR A 32 -2.15 1.83 6.00
N THR A 33 -1.48 0.85 5.40
CA THR A 33 -1.01 0.94 4.03
C THR A 33 -1.33 -0.31 3.24
N ALA A 34 -1.55 -0.12 1.94
CA ALA A 34 -1.69 -1.19 0.97
C ALA A 34 -0.60 -1.07 -0.10
N LYS A 35 -0.05 -2.20 -0.52
CA LYS A 35 1.02 -2.33 -1.49
C LYS A 35 0.55 -3.18 -2.65
N ILE A 36 0.80 -2.70 -3.87
CA ILE A 36 0.37 -3.34 -5.11
C ILE A 36 1.57 -3.47 -6.05
N SER A 37 1.79 -4.65 -6.61
CA SER A 37 2.79 -4.88 -7.66
C SER A 37 2.22 -5.72 -8.79
N LEU A 38 2.50 -5.32 -10.03
CA LEU A 38 2.14 -6.08 -11.22
C LEU A 38 3.27 -7.04 -11.58
N ILE A 39 2.91 -8.28 -11.87
CA ILE A 39 3.82 -9.35 -12.29
C ILE A 39 3.35 -9.86 -13.64
N GLU A 40 4.22 -9.75 -14.64
CA GLU A 40 3.94 -10.18 -16.01
C GLU A 40 5.05 -11.12 -16.48
N ASN A 41 4.67 -12.23 -17.10
CA ASN A 41 5.58 -13.27 -17.56
C ASN A 41 6.53 -13.75 -16.45
N PHE A 42 6.01 -13.89 -15.23
CA PHE A 42 6.75 -14.26 -14.02
C PHE A 42 7.88 -13.28 -13.63
N GLU A 43 7.82 -12.04 -14.11
CA GLU A 43 8.75 -10.97 -13.74
C GLU A 43 7.98 -9.82 -13.09
N PRO A 44 8.34 -9.45 -11.83
CA PRO A 44 7.84 -8.21 -11.25
C PRO A 44 8.32 -7.00 -12.03
N GLY A 45 7.46 -5.99 -12.21
CA GLY A 45 7.80 -4.73 -12.86
C GLY A 45 9.03 -4.07 -12.23
N LYS A 46 9.97 -3.57 -13.05
CA LYS A 46 11.22 -2.93 -12.59
C LYS A 46 11.26 -1.48 -13.08
N ALA A 47 11.39 -0.53 -12.15
CA ALA A 47 11.71 0.85 -12.47
C ALA A 47 13.23 1.08 -12.37
N ARG A 48 13.77 1.92 -13.27
CA ARG A 48 15.22 2.21 -13.34
C ARG A 48 15.63 3.50 -12.62
N GLU A 49 14.66 4.25 -12.11
CA GLU A 49 14.87 5.55 -11.49
C GLU A 49 14.08 5.65 -10.19
N PHE A 50 14.78 5.90 -9.09
CA PHE A 50 14.22 6.10 -7.76
C PHE A 50 14.81 7.35 -7.14
N GLU A 51 13.98 8.27 -6.66
CA GLU A 51 14.42 9.49 -5.98
C GLU A 51 14.42 9.30 -4.46
N VAL A 52 15.56 9.57 -3.81
CA VAL A 52 15.71 9.64 -2.34
C VAL A 52 15.73 11.10 -1.88
N ASP A 53 15.42 11.34 -0.60
CA ASP A 53 15.47 12.68 0.02
C ASP A 53 14.62 13.73 -0.73
N ARG A 54 13.36 13.39 -1.05
CA ARG A 54 12.45 14.37 -1.67
C ARG A 54 12.14 15.48 -0.67
N GLN A 55 12.61 16.68 -0.96
CA GLN A 55 12.36 17.86 -0.12
C GLN A 55 10.90 18.36 -0.20
N ALA A 56 10.13 17.92 -1.21
CA ALA A 56 8.70 18.19 -1.32
C ALA A 56 7.94 16.90 -1.62
N HIS A 57 6.98 16.55 -0.77
CA HIS A 57 6.03 15.47 -1.06
C HIS A 57 5.32 15.77 -2.41
N PHE A 58 5.29 14.78 -3.30
CA PHE A 58 4.60 14.81 -4.61
C PHE A 58 5.21 15.64 -5.76
N ARG A 59 6.44 16.19 -5.65
CA ARG A 59 7.13 16.81 -6.79
C ARG A 59 8.20 15.87 -7.36
N LYS A 60 7.98 15.30 -8.56
CA LYS A 60 9.03 14.57 -9.29
C LYS A 60 10.19 15.53 -9.58
N GLY A 61 11.44 15.10 -9.34
CA GLY A 61 12.66 15.88 -9.53
C GLY A 61 13.14 16.66 -8.30
N SER A 62 12.49 16.55 -7.14
CA SER A 62 12.91 17.24 -5.91
C SER A 62 13.77 16.39 -4.97
N GLY A 63 14.07 15.15 -5.35
CA GLY A 63 15.00 14.26 -4.64
C GLY A 63 16.25 13.96 -5.47
N LEU A 64 17.22 13.29 -4.87
CA LEU A 64 18.42 12.82 -5.55
C LEU A 64 18.08 11.58 -6.41
N PRO A 65 18.26 11.61 -7.74
CA PRO A 65 17.97 10.47 -8.60
C PRO A 65 19.01 9.38 -8.43
N LEU A 66 18.59 8.19 -8.01
CA LEU A 66 19.38 6.98 -7.95
C LEU A 66 19.01 6.05 -9.10
N ARG A 67 20.03 5.63 -9.86
CA ARG A 67 19.91 4.64 -10.95
C ARG A 67 20.17 3.23 -10.42
N ILE A 68 19.27 2.76 -9.56
CA ILE A 68 19.28 1.39 -9.05
C ILE A 68 18.03 0.66 -9.52
N PRO A 69 18.12 -0.62 -9.91
CA PRO A 69 16.94 -1.40 -10.26
C PRO A 69 16.07 -1.55 -9.00
N VAL A 70 14.84 -1.05 -9.06
CA VAL A 70 13.84 -1.19 -7.98
C VAL A 70 12.60 -1.86 -8.53
N ILE A 71 11.92 -2.63 -7.70
CA ILE A 71 10.60 -3.15 -8.06
C ILE A 71 9.61 -1.99 -8.08
N GLU A 72 8.86 -1.88 -9.18
CA GLU A 72 7.75 -0.96 -9.31
C GLU A 72 6.59 -1.46 -8.45
N MET A 73 6.15 -0.58 -7.56
CA MET A 73 5.12 -0.87 -6.58
C MET A 73 4.35 0.42 -6.31
N VAL A 74 3.02 0.30 -6.25
CA VAL A 74 2.15 1.38 -5.80
C VAL A 74 1.86 1.16 -4.32
N GLU A 75 2.08 2.20 -3.52
CA GLU A 75 1.68 2.21 -2.12
C GLU A 75 0.55 3.23 -1.93
N ILE A 76 -0.52 2.78 -1.28
CA ILE A 76 -1.68 3.61 -0.94
C ILE A 76 -1.66 3.80 0.57
N GLY A 77 -1.78 5.05 1.01
CA GLY A 77 -1.93 5.44 2.42
C GLY A 77 -3.33 5.14 2.98
N ALA A 78 -3.85 3.96 2.65
CA ALA A 78 -5.06 3.42 3.22
C ALA A 78 -4.87 1.91 3.42
N GLY A 79 -5.28 1.41 4.58
CA GLY A 79 -5.24 0.00 4.96
C GLY A 79 -6.47 -0.40 5.76
N GLY A 80 -6.47 -1.61 6.32
CA GLY A 80 -7.64 -2.17 6.99
C GLY A 80 -8.13 -1.42 8.24
N GLY A 81 -7.29 -0.55 8.81
CA GLY A 81 -7.61 0.31 9.94
C GLY A 81 -7.76 1.78 9.57
N SER A 82 -7.73 2.14 8.28
CA SER A 82 -7.95 3.53 7.88
C SER A 82 -9.35 3.99 8.25
N ILE A 83 -9.42 5.18 8.86
CA ILE A 83 -10.66 5.72 9.38
C ILE A 83 -11.51 6.24 8.22
N ALA A 84 -12.77 5.81 8.18
CA ALA A 84 -13.76 6.30 7.23
C ALA A 84 -14.55 7.48 7.82
N ARG A 85 -14.72 8.56 7.04
CA ARG A 85 -15.47 9.77 7.41
C ARG A 85 -16.33 10.24 6.23
N ILE A 86 -17.40 10.98 6.51
CA ILE A 86 -18.13 11.75 5.49
C ILE A 86 -17.54 13.15 5.46
N ASP A 87 -17.12 13.62 4.28
CA ASP A 87 -16.60 14.99 4.15
C ASP A 87 -17.73 16.03 4.08
N SER A 88 -17.35 17.31 4.05
CA SER A 88 -18.30 18.43 3.97
C SER A 88 -19.14 18.47 2.68
N THR A 89 -18.80 17.65 1.68
CA THR A 89 -19.53 17.49 0.43
C THR A 89 -20.44 16.25 0.42
N GLY A 90 -20.49 15.49 1.52
CA GLY A 90 -21.28 14.28 1.66
C GLY A 90 -20.62 13.02 1.07
N ARG A 91 -19.31 13.05 0.81
CA ARG A 91 -18.58 11.90 0.24
C ARG A 91 -17.91 11.07 1.31
N VAL A 92 -17.89 9.76 1.12
CA VAL A 92 -17.08 8.85 1.95
C VAL A 92 -15.60 9.07 1.61
N THR A 93 -14.81 9.32 2.65
CA THR A 93 -13.35 9.44 2.59
C THR A 93 -12.74 8.41 3.54
N ILE A 94 -11.63 7.80 3.15
CA ILE A 94 -10.93 6.78 3.93
C ILE A 94 -9.48 7.23 4.10
N GLY A 95 -8.99 7.25 5.33
CA GLY A 95 -7.67 7.81 5.67
C GLY A 95 -7.67 9.35 5.70
N PRO A 96 -6.48 9.99 5.78
CA PRO A 96 -5.17 9.35 5.92
C PRO A 96 -4.94 8.75 7.32
N ASP A 97 -5.73 9.16 8.31
CA ASP A 97 -5.61 8.64 9.67
C ASP A 97 -6.02 7.16 9.75
N SER A 98 -5.38 6.44 10.66
CA SER A 98 -5.60 5.02 10.91
C SER A 98 -5.84 4.78 12.39
N ALA A 99 -6.76 3.87 12.70
CA ALA A 99 -7.01 3.37 14.05
C ALA A 99 -5.83 2.58 14.63
N GLY A 100 -4.81 2.28 13.81
CA GLY A 100 -3.62 1.54 14.21
C GLY A 100 -3.93 0.10 14.58
N ALA A 101 -3.10 -0.49 15.44
CA ALA A 101 -3.28 -1.86 15.93
C ALA A 101 -3.85 -1.93 17.36
N ASP A 102 -3.71 -0.86 18.14
CA ASP A 102 -4.18 -0.76 19.53
C ASP A 102 -4.77 0.65 19.78
N PRO A 103 -6.07 0.77 20.12
CA PRO A 103 -7.06 -0.31 20.26
C PRO A 103 -7.46 -0.95 18.91
N GLY A 104 -7.00 -0.38 17.80
CA GLY A 104 -7.29 -0.87 16.45
C GLY A 104 -8.73 -0.60 15.99
N PRO A 105 -9.15 -1.19 14.87
CA PRO A 105 -10.50 -1.04 14.33
C PRO A 105 -11.57 -1.51 15.34
N ALA A 106 -12.79 -0.94 15.31
CA ALA A 106 -13.90 -1.39 16.17
C ALA A 106 -14.15 -2.90 16.11
N ALA A 107 -13.91 -3.53 14.95
CA ALA A 107 -14.02 -4.98 14.77
C ALA A 107 -13.13 -5.80 15.72
N TYR A 108 -12.10 -5.20 16.33
CA TYR A 108 -11.26 -5.87 17.34
C TYR A 108 -11.96 -5.95 18.71
N GLY A 109 -12.99 -5.14 18.97
CA GLY A 109 -13.73 -5.14 20.24
C GLY A 109 -12.95 -4.58 21.44
N GLN A 110 -11.83 -3.90 21.22
CA GLN A 110 -10.89 -3.43 22.25
C GLN A 110 -11.15 -1.99 22.71
N GLY A 111 -12.36 -1.46 22.50
CA GLY A 111 -12.72 -0.09 22.90
C GLY A 111 -12.27 1.00 21.93
N GLY A 112 -11.87 0.64 20.70
CA GLY A 112 -11.61 1.60 19.63
C GLY A 112 -12.89 2.32 19.22
N THR A 113 -13.00 3.61 19.58
CA THR A 113 -14.17 4.46 19.28
C THR A 113 -14.04 5.27 18.00
N GLN A 114 -12.88 5.25 17.34
CA GLN A 114 -12.61 6.04 16.11
C GLN A 114 -13.24 5.44 14.85
N THR A 115 -14.29 4.66 15.03
CA THR A 115 -14.98 4.00 13.94
C THR A 115 -16.35 4.65 13.87
N TYR A 116 -16.59 5.32 12.74
CA TYR A 116 -17.87 5.82 12.23
C TYR A 116 -18.34 7.19 12.74
N ASP A 117 -18.32 8.19 11.84
CA ASP A 117 -19.11 9.43 11.96
C ASP A 117 -20.62 9.19 11.74
N TYR A 118 -21.04 7.95 11.43
CA TYR A 118 -22.44 7.52 11.41
C TYR A 118 -22.55 6.03 11.78
N GLY A 119 -22.46 5.72 13.08
CA GLY A 119 -22.56 4.38 13.71
C GLY A 119 -23.14 3.22 12.87
N CYS A 120 -22.28 2.60 12.05
CA CYS A 120 -22.55 1.34 11.37
C CYS A 120 -21.55 0.26 11.78
#